data_AF-A0A650A1X1-F1
#
_entry.id   AF-A0A650A1X1-F1
#
_cell.length_a   1.000
_cell.length_b   1.000
_cell.length_c   1.000
_cell.angle_alpha   90.00
_cell.angle_beta   90.00
_cell.angle_gamma   90.00
#
_symmetry.space_group_name_H-M   'P 1'
#
loop_
_entity.id
_entity.type
_entity.pdbx_description
1 polymer ?
#
loop_
_entity_poly.entity_id
_entity_poly.type
_entity_poly.pdbx_seq_one_letter_code
_entity_poly.pdbx_strand_id
1 'polypeptide(L)'
;MFERVNDLSGSLIGGNDSEAELDAGPFAALLDNGERPEHVLASDSVEHTTEGRTTTVEPEGDHDAYLVVTDERLLVVLGDQPEVVEIAFDFESVTTCKLKSGFLNTKLVVGHETESIHFAPTDGDPDRVTDYIQNVADVYRSVDRSIGAARDVIDTLESKIEGETGQQRGTATQNLRLRARSQLSDARHQVSSLTDTHPLGDEGDDVLAEKLEERIESVARECDRRYVAVWLDRGETDIERAEDALAGEEFEPFCGAYTTAVRALSRLREAIDDVEATPDNAGERIDSLADRVEGLDEQYVSATTKTFEVAREADRSDVAATRWLEAYRRINAASEAGWNRIDGIATLDVAVDLSSIAASTLEALETHAEQLETTGEQREDEDAEDAREQYERAVDRLRDAQSVAETASSIDADDYEKQIDAINEKIDRTKWEWGGD
;
A
#
# COMPACT_ATOMS: atom_id res chain seq x y z
N MET A 1 -22.04 -16.76 53.16
CA MET A 1 -22.26 -15.89 51.98
C MET A 1 -21.83 -14.46 52.29
N PHE A 2 -22.22 -13.88 53.45
CA PHE A 2 -21.65 -12.64 53.99
C PHE A 2 -20.18 -12.75 54.48
N GLU A 3 -19.66 -13.97 54.67
CA GLU A 3 -18.27 -14.19 55.11
C GLU A 3 -17.21 -14.07 54.01
N ARG A 4 -17.57 -14.13 52.71
CA ARG A 4 -16.58 -14.00 51.62
C ARG A 4 -16.15 -12.56 51.34
N VAL A 5 -16.93 -11.57 51.78
CA VAL A 5 -16.75 -10.17 51.37
C VAL A 5 -15.94 -9.37 52.40
N ASN A 6 -16.06 -9.67 53.69
CA ASN A 6 -15.06 -9.25 54.68
C ASN A 6 -13.71 -9.95 54.50
N ASP A 7 -13.68 -11.06 53.75
CA ASP A 7 -12.44 -11.76 53.38
C ASP A 7 -11.74 -11.11 52.19
N LEU A 8 -12.36 -10.20 51.42
CA LEU A 8 -11.63 -9.50 50.35
C LEU A 8 -10.60 -8.53 50.96
N SER A 9 -10.95 -7.76 52.00
CA SER A 9 -9.98 -6.93 52.71
C SER A 9 -8.93 -7.74 53.47
N GLY A 10 -9.32 -8.89 54.06
CA GLY A 10 -8.39 -9.77 54.79
C GLY A 10 -7.50 -10.67 53.91
N SER A 11 -7.94 -11.01 52.69
CA SER A 11 -7.25 -11.90 51.75
C SER A 11 -6.51 -11.16 50.64
N LEU A 12 -6.89 -9.92 50.29
CA LEU A 12 -6.16 -9.09 49.31
C LEU A 12 -5.04 -8.26 49.97
N ILE A 13 -5.19 -7.95 51.26
CA ILE A 13 -4.33 -7.01 51.99
C ILE A 13 -3.63 -7.79 53.11
N GLY A 14 -2.77 -8.74 52.70
CA GLY A 14 -1.88 -9.44 53.62
C GLY A 14 -1.06 -8.43 54.43
N GLY A 15 -1.16 -8.48 55.75
CA GLY A 15 -0.60 -7.49 56.64
C GLY A 15 0.91 -7.25 56.46
N ASN A 16 1.26 -6.00 56.18
CA ASN A 16 2.49 -5.29 56.56
C ASN A 16 3.87 -5.90 56.23
N ASP A 17 3.97 -6.95 55.41
CA ASP A 17 5.24 -7.42 54.86
C ASP A 17 5.23 -7.31 53.33
N SER A 18 6.32 -6.74 52.81
CA SER A 18 6.68 -6.60 51.41
C SER A 18 6.55 -7.91 50.61
N GLU A 19 6.06 -7.80 49.37
CA GLU A 19 6.05 -8.85 48.32
C GLU A 19 5.07 -10.03 48.50
N ALA A 20 3.80 -9.78 48.82
CA ALA A 20 2.74 -10.77 48.60
C ALA A 20 2.13 -10.58 47.19
N GLU A 21 2.27 -11.60 46.34
CA GLU A 21 1.60 -11.71 45.03
C GLU A 21 0.08 -11.66 45.23
N LEU A 22 -0.63 -10.77 44.52
CA LEU A 22 -2.08 -10.65 44.62
C LEU A 22 -2.73 -11.92 44.05
N ASP A 23 -3.61 -12.57 44.81
CA ASP A 23 -4.38 -13.70 44.30
C ASP A 23 -5.37 -13.20 43.23
N ALA A 24 -5.22 -13.68 42.00
CA ALA A 24 -6.12 -13.38 40.90
C ALA A 24 -7.48 -14.11 41.02
N GLY A 25 -7.58 -15.14 41.87
CA GLY A 25 -8.78 -15.96 42.05
C GLY A 25 -10.08 -15.18 42.31
N PRO A 26 -10.09 -14.15 43.17
CA PRO A 26 -11.26 -13.30 43.42
C PRO A 26 -11.67 -12.43 42.23
N PHE A 27 -10.74 -12.11 41.31
CA PHE A 27 -10.99 -11.25 40.14
C PHE A 27 -11.05 -12.01 38.82
N ALA A 28 -10.85 -13.33 38.83
CA ALA A 28 -10.67 -14.14 37.62
C ALA A 28 -11.86 -14.05 36.62
N ALA A 29 -13.06 -13.70 37.09
CA ALA A 29 -14.22 -13.49 36.22
C ALA A 29 -14.22 -12.12 35.50
N LEU A 30 -13.42 -11.17 35.97
CA LEU A 30 -13.31 -9.79 35.46
C LEU A 30 -12.10 -9.62 34.53
N LEU A 31 -11.10 -10.48 34.66
CA LEU A 31 -9.84 -10.40 33.94
C LEU A 31 -9.95 -11.10 32.57
N ASP A 32 -9.36 -10.47 31.55
CA ASP A 32 -9.21 -11.09 30.24
C ASP A 32 -8.16 -12.22 30.31
N ASN A 33 -8.15 -13.11 29.31
CA ASN A 33 -7.25 -14.25 29.30
C ASN A 33 -5.77 -13.79 29.33
N GLY A 34 -5.09 -14.05 30.44
CA GLY A 34 -3.68 -13.65 30.62
C GLY A 34 -3.49 -12.25 31.18
N GLU A 35 -4.56 -11.52 31.53
CA GLU A 35 -4.50 -10.29 32.31
C GLU A 35 -4.22 -10.60 33.78
N ARG A 36 -3.35 -9.82 34.43
CA ARG A 36 -2.92 -10.03 35.82
C ARG A 36 -3.20 -8.79 36.67
N PRO A 37 -3.77 -8.95 37.87
CA PRO A 37 -3.94 -7.84 38.80
C PRO A 37 -2.61 -7.50 39.47
N GLU A 38 -2.20 -6.24 39.42
CA GLU A 38 -0.93 -5.74 39.96
C GLU A 38 -1.13 -4.97 41.26
N HIS A 39 -2.19 -4.14 41.32
CA HIS A 39 -2.51 -3.36 42.50
C HIS A 39 -4.02 -3.25 42.74
N VAL A 40 -4.40 -3.07 44.02
CA VAL A 40 -5.79 -2.79 44.41
C VAL A 40 -5.81 -1.66 45.44
N LEU A 41 -6.69 -0.68 45.23
CA LEU A 41 -7.05 0.33 46.22
C LEU A 41 -8.52 0.17 46.61
N ALA A 42 -8.85 0.40 47.88
CA ALA A 42 -10.23 0.43 48.36
C ALA A 42 -10.68 1.85 48.71
N SER A 43 -11.95 2.16 48.54
CA SER A 43 -12.57 3.44 48.92
C SER A 43 -14.05 3.24 49.21
N ASP A 44 -14.66 4.15 49.98
CA ASP A 44 -16.10 4.14 50.22
C ASP A 44 -16.91 4.44 48.93
N SER A 45 -16.29 5.12 47.94
CA SER A 45 -16.97 5.57 46.72
C SER A 45 -15.98 5.94 45.61
N VAL A 46 -16.48 6.08 44.38
CA VAL A 46 -15.75 6.71 43.27
C VAL A 46 -16.56 7.86 42.70
N GLU A 47 -15.91 8.99 42.45
CA GLU A 47 -16.50 10.04 41.61
C GLU A 47 -16.10 9.75 40.15
N HIS A 48 -17.10 9.62 39.28
CA HIS A 48 -16.94 9.37 37.85
C HIS A 48 -17.43 10.58 37.06
N THR A 49 -16.60 11.10 36.16
CA THR A 49 -16.93 12.24 35.31
C THR A 49 -16.90 11.80 33.87
N THR A 50 -18.02 11.94 33.16
CA THR A 50 -18.15 11.67 31.72
C THR A 50 -18.78 12.88 31.03
N GLU A 51 -18.17 13.35 29.94
CA GLU A 51 -18.63 14.51 29.16
C GLU A 51 -18.89 15.76 30.02
N GLY A 52 -18.06 15.97 31.06
CA GLY A 52 -18.16 17.12 31.97
C GLY A 52 -19.25 17.01 33.05
N ARG A 53 -19.94 15.86 33.15
CA ARG A 53 -20.90 15.58 34.22
C ARG A 53 -20.30 14.59 35.22
N THR A 54 -20.25 14.99 36.49
CA THR A 54 -19.77 14.14 37.59
C THR A 54 -20.93 13.45 38.31
N THR A 55 -20.79 12.16 38.55
CA THR A 55 -21.65 11.30 39.36
C THR A 55 -20.81 10.57 40.40
N THR A 56 -21.36 10.37 41.60
CA THR A 56 -20.74 9.51 42.61
C THR A 56 -21.34 8.12 42.46
N VAL A 57 -20.47 7.12 42.35
CA VAL A 57 -20.83 5.71 42.34
C VAL A 57 -20.41 5.13 43.69
N GLU A 58 -21.37 4.54 44.39
CA GLU A 58 -21.22 4.01 45.74
C GLU A 58 -21.78 2.58 45.74
N PRO A 59 -21.09 1.62 46.40
CA PRO A 59 -21.62 0.28 46.60
C PRO A 59 -22.81 0.29 47.56
N GLU A 60 -23.71 -0.69 47.45
CA GLU A 60 -24.81 -0.83 48.41
C GLU A 60 -24.32 -1.41 49.77
N GLY A 61 -24.89 -0.94 50.88
CA GLY A 61 -24.62 -1.52 52.21
C GLY A 61 -23.27 -1.16 52.81
N ASP A 62 -22.64 -2.11 53.52
CA ASP A 62 -21.33 -1.95 54.18
C ASP A 62 -20.19 -2.47 53.27
N HIS A 63 -20.30 -2.27 51.96
CA HIS A 63 -19.34 -2.70 50.95
C HIS A 63 -18.44 -1.54 50.51
N ASP A 64 -17.24 -1.84 50.00
CA ASP A 64 -16.30 -0.85 49.46
C ASP A 64 -16.32 -0.84 47.92
N ALA A 65 -15.88 0.26 47.32
CA ALA A 65 -15.48 0.34 45.92
C ALA A 65 -13.98 0.03 45.79
N TYR A 66 -13.60 -0.76 44.80
CA TYR A 66 -12.23 -1.16 44.53
C TYR A 66 -11.75 -0.60 43.19
N LEU A 67 -10.56 0.00 43.18
CA LEU A 67 -9.80 0.27 41.97
C LEU A 67 -8.78 -0.86 41.79
N VAL A 68 -9.05 -1.77 40.87
CA VAL A 68 -8.15 -2.85 40.48
C VAL A 68 -7.32 -2.37 39.30
N VAL A 69 -6.01 -2.39 39.44
CA VAL A 69 -5.07 -2.00 38.40
C VAL A 69 -4.37 -3.25 37.93
N THR A 70 -4.51 -3.56 36.64
CA THR A 70 -3.93 -4.74 36.00
C THR A 70 -2.71 -4.35 35.19
N ASP A 71 -2.13 -5.31 34.48
CA ASP A 71 -1.08 -5.08 33.49
C ASP A 71 -1.60 -4.51 32.15
N GLU A 72 -2.91 -4.45 31.93
CA GLU A 72 -3.54 -3.97 30.68
C GLU A 72 -4.42 -2.73 30.86
N ARG A 73 -5.10 -2.61 32.01
CA ARG A 73 -6.14 -1.62 32.22
C ARG A 73 -6.41 -1.37 33.71
N LEU A 74 -7.23 -0.35 33.96
CA LEU A 74 -7.79 -0.07 35.28
C LEU A 74 -9.26 -0.43 35.29
N LEU A 75 -9.71 -1.06 36.36
CA LEU A 75 -11.08 -1.50 36.57
C LEU A 75 -11.59 -0.94 37.90
N VAL A 76 -12.77 -0.34 37.88
CA VAL A 76 -13.51 -0.03 39.10
C VAL A 76 -14.57 -1.09 39.30
N VAL A 77 -14.58 -1.70 40.48
CA VAL A 77 -15.46 -2.80 40.86
C VAL A 77 -16.12 -2.47 42.18
N LEU A 78 -17.43 -2.68 42.29
CA LEU A 78 -18.17 -2.45 43.53
C LEU A 78 -18.26 -3.75 44.34
N GLY A 79 -18.01 -3.69 45.65
CA GLY A 79 -17.98 -4.87 46.51
C GLY A 79 -19.32 -5.59 46.68
N ASP A 80 -20.44 -4.91 46.42
CA ASP A 80 -21.79 -5.49 46.34
C ASP A 80 -22.05 -6.21 45.00
N GLN A 81 -21.22 -5.94 43.97
CA GLN A 81 -21.31 -6.50 42.62
C GLN A 81 -19.93 -6.92 42.08
N PRO A 82 -19.23 -7.86 42.75
CA PRO A 82 -17.83 -8.18 42.47
C PRO A 82 -17.57 -8.90 41.13
N GLU A 83 -18.62 -9.28 40.40
CA GLU A 83 -18.53 -9.93 39.07
C GLU A 83 -18.76 -8.93 37.92
N VAL A 84 -18.96 -7.65 38.22
CA VAL A 84 -19.27 -6.60 37.23
C VAL A 84 -18.21 -5.50 37.29
N VAL A 85 -17.66 -5.14 36.13
CA VAL A 85 -16.84 -3.95 35.97
C VAL A 85 -17.76 -2.74 35.81
N GLU A 86 -17.63 -1.77 36.72
CA GLU A 86 -18.42 -0.54 36.72
C GLU A 86 -17.83 0.53 35.80
N ILE A 87 -16.51 0.71 35.85
CA ILE A 87 -15.75 1.67 35.01
C ILE A 87 -14.45 1.00 34.57
N ALA A 88 -14.02 1.20 33.33
CA ALA A 88 -12.76 0.68 32.82
C ALA A 88 -11.98 1.76 32.05
N PHE A 89 -10.65 1.75 32.17
CA PHE A 89 -9.75 2.53 31.33
C PHE A 89 -8.60 1.68 30.83
N ASP A 90 -8.45 1.53 29.52
CA ASP A 90 -7.26 0.93 28.92
C ASP A 90 -6.07 1.87 29.07
N PHE A 91 -4.87 1.35 29.35
CA PHE A 91 -3.69 2.19 29.60
C PHE A 91 -3.34 3.11 28.42
N GLU A 92 -3.59 2.68 27.19
CA GLU A 92 -3.40 3.48 25.98
C GLU A 92 -4.29 4.74 25.93
N SER A 93 -5.42 4.73 26.64
CA SER A 93 -6.35 5.87 26.71
C SER A 93 -6.00 6.87 27.81
N VAL A 94 -5.27 6.45 28.85
CA VAL A 94 -5.04 7.25 30.06
C VAL A 94 -4.07 8.40 29.75
N THR A 95 -4.56 9.64 29.80
CA THR A 95 -3.73 10.84 29.59
C THR A 95 -3.50 11.66 30.85
N THR A 96 -4.26 11.39 31.90
CA THR A 96 -4.13 12.01 33.22
C THR A 96 -4.08 10.93 34.28
N CYS A 97 -3.01 10.90 35.07
CA CYS A 97 -2.93 10.16 36.32
C CYS A 97 -2.22 11.07 37.33
N LYS A 98 -2.88 11.47 38.42
CA LYS A 98 -2.30 12.38 39.43
C LYS A 98 -2.83 12.09 40.82
N LEU A 99 -1.92 12.05 41.79
CA LEU A 99 -2.27 12.06 43.19
C LEU A 99 -2.40 13.48 43.73
N LYS A 100 -3.54 13.79 44.35
CA LYS A 100 -3.80 15.06 45.03
C LYS A 100 -3.82 14.82 46.54
N SER A 101 -2.74 15.18 47.21
CA SER A 101 -2.64 15.07 48.67
C SER A 101 -3.03 16.40 49.33
N GLY A 102 -4.13 16.39 50.09
CA GLY A 102 -4.53 17.46 51.01
C GLY A 102 -4.14 17.13 52.45
N PHE A 103 -4.30 18.08 53.37
CA PHE A 103 -3.95 17.93 54.79
C PHE A 103 -4.65 16.75 55.51
N LEU A 104 -5.76 16.23 54.95
CA LEU A 104 -6.59 15.17 55.54
C LEU A 104 -7.09 14.10 54.54
N ASN A 105 -6.85 14.28 53.24
CA ASN A 105 -7.40 13.38 52.22
C ASN A 105 -6.45 13.29 51.03
N THR A 106 -6.24 12.08 50.54
CA THR A 106 -5.47 11.75 49.35
C THR A 106 -6.45 11.32 48.27
N LYS A 107 -6.36 11.93 47.08
CA LYS A 107 -7.29 11.65 45.98
C LYS A 107 -6.53 11.36 44.70
N LEU A 108 -6.65 10.15 44.20
CA LEU A 108 -6.14 9.72 42.90
C LEU A 108 -7.11 10.18 41.81
N VAL A 109 -6.57 10.77 40.74
CA VAL A 109 -7.32 11.19 39.56
C VAL A 109 -6.76 10.47 38.35
N VAL A 110 -7.56 9.65 37.68
CA VAL A 110 -7.16 8.89 36.48
C VAL A 110 -8.17 9.12 35.35
N GLY A 111 -7.73 9.18 34.10
CA GLY A 111 -8.59 9.18 32.92
C GLY A 111 -8.01 9.95 31.74
N HIS A 112 -8.89 10.49 30.91
CA HIS A 112 -8.58 11.32 29.74
C HIS A 112 -9.49 12.56 29.67
N GLU A 113 -9.47 13.28 28.54
CA GLU A 113 -10.13 14.60 28.41
C GLU A 113 -11.64 14.55 28.64
N THR A 114 -12.30 13.50 28.15
CA THR A 114 -13.76 13.34 28.15
C THR A 114 -14.28 12.48 29.29
N GLU A 115 -13.41 11.73 29.96
CA GLU A 115 -13.79 10.79 31.02
C GLU A 115 -12.71 10.69 32.08
N SER A 116 -13.08 10.73 33.36
CA SER A 116 -12.12 10.56 34.47
C SER A 116 -12.76 10.05 35.74
N ILE A 117 -11.97 9.37 36.55
CA ILE A 117 -12.30 8.97 37.91
C ILE A 117 -11.51 9.74 38.94
N HIS A 118 -12.13 9.85 40.09
CA HIS A 118 -11.70 10.59 41.26
C HIS A 118 -11.85 9.65 42.45
N PHE A 119 -10.78 8.94 42.79
CA PHE A 119 -10.76 7.86 43.78
C PHE A 119 -10.10 8.34 45.06
N ALA A 120 -10.76 8.19 46.21
CA ALA A 120 -10.27 8.64 47.51
C ALA A 120 -9.92 7.42 48.39
N PRO A 121 -8.73 6.82 48.22
CA PRO A 121 -8.40 5.54 48.82
C PRO A 121 -8.43 5.59 50.35
N THR A 122 -9.11 4.62 50.95
CA THR A 122 -9.15 4.34 52.39
C THR A 122 -8.18 3.22 52.78
N ASP A 123 -7.78 2.38 51.82
CA ASP A 123 -6.77 1.33 51.97
C ASP A 123 -5.91 1.16 50.70
N GLY A 124 -4.71 0.59 50.87
CA GLY A 124 -3.69 0.40 49.82
C GLY A 124 -2.61 1.50 49.75
N ASP A 125 -1.73 1.42 48.75
CA ASP A 125 -0.63 2.37 48.51
C ASP A 125 -0.88 3.23 47.25
N PRO A 126 -1.52 4.40 47.40
CA PRO A 126 -1.90 5.20 46.25
C PRO A 126 -0.73 5.93 45.59
N ASP A 127 0.39 6.13 46.28
CA ASP A 127 1.60 6.70 45.67
C ASP A 127 2.19 5.67 44.69
N ARG A 128 2.39 4.43 45.14
CA ARG A 128 2.89 3.33 44.29
C ARG A 128 1.96 3.06 43.10
N VAL A 129 0.65 3.04 43.33
CA VAL A 129 -0.34 2.84 42.26
C VAL A 129 -0.32 3.98 41.25
N THR A 130 -0.17 5.23 41.70
CA THR A 130 -0.07 6.38 40.78
C THR A 130 1.15 6.27 39.89
N ASP A 131 2.31 5.96 40.47
CA ASP A 131 3.56 5.81 39.73
C ASP A 131 3.47 4.66 38.73
N TYR A 132 2.90 3.52 39.13
CA TYR A 132 2.66 2.38 38.25
C TYR A 132 1.79 2.75 37.04
N ILE A 133 0.60 3.33 37.29
CA ILE A 133 -0.33 3.72 36.22
C ILE A 133 0.33 4.72 35.26
N GLN A 134 1.08 5.70 35.78
CA GLN A 134 1.76 6.69 34.93
C GLN A 134 2.77 6.02 33.99
N ASN A 135 3.62 5.16 34.52
CA ASN A 135 4.67 4.53 33.73
C ASN A 135 4.08 3.58 32.68
N VAL A 136 3.15 2.70 33.06
CA VAL A 136 2.53 1.75 32.12
C VAL A 136 1.69 2.48 31.06
N ALA A 137 0.90 3.48 31.44
CA ALA A 137 0.16 4.30 30.48
C ALA A 137 1.08 5.07 29.52
N ASP A 138 2.21 5.59 29.99
CA ASP A 138 3.18 6.28 29.13
C ASP A 138 3.75 5.34 28.06
N VAL A 139 4.02 4.11 28.45
CA VAL A 139 4.61 3.07 27.61
C VAL A 139 3.62 2.58 26.56
N TYR A 140 2.43 2.14 26.96
CA TYR A 140 1.37 1.73 26.03
C TYR A 140 1.09 2.82 25.00
N ARG A 141 0.94 4.07 25.44
CA ARG A 141 0.71 5.21 24.54
C ARG A 141 1.86 5.47 23.59
N SER A 142 3.10 5.24 24.02
CA SER A 142 4.26 5.43 23.17
C SER A 142 4.35 4.35 22.10
N VAL A 143 4.15 3.09 22.48
CA VAL A 143 4.10 1.95 21.57
C VAL A 143 2.96 2.14 20.58
N ASP A 144 1.77 2.50 21.03
CA ASP A 144 0.61 2.69 20.18
C ASP A 144 0.72 3.85 19.23
N ARG A 145 1.34 4.95 19.64
CA ARG A 145 1.65 6.05 18.73
C ARG A 145 2.57 5.57 17.61
N SER A 146 3.55 4.73 17.93
CA SER A 146 4.51 4.20 16.96
C SER A 146 3.86 3.17 16.02
N ILE A 147 3.01 2.29 16.57
CA ILE A 147 2.16 1.36 15.80
C ILE A 147 1.22 2.12 14.85
N GLY A 148 0.52 3.14 15.35
CA GLY A 148 -0.37 3.99 14.57
C GLY A 148 0.38 4.69 13.43
N ALA A 149 1.55 5.26 13.72
CA ALA A 149 2.39 5.88 12.71
C ALA A 149 2.89 4.88 11.66
N ALA A 150 3.18 3.63 12.03
CA ALA A 150 3.53 2.57 11.07
C ALA A 150 2.36 2.26 10.13
N ARG A 151 1.14 2.14 10.66
CA ARG A 151 -0.10 1.91 9.89
C ARG A 151 -0.37 3.04 8.91
N ASP A 152 -0.32 4.30 9.36
CA ASP A 152 -0.51 5.48 8.51
C ASP A 152 0.50 5.52 7.33
N VAL A 153 1.74 5.11 7.59
CA VAL A 153 2.79 5.05 6.57
C VAL A 153 2.52 3.92 5.57
N ILE A 154 2.01 2.77 6.02
CA ILE A 154 1.60 1.67 5.13
C ILE A 154 0.41 2.08 4.27
N ASP A 155 -0.62 2.72 4.83
CA ASP A 155 -1.77 3.24 4.08
C ASP A 155 -1.33 4.20 2.97
N THR A 156 -0.37 5.08 3.29
CA THR A 156 0.24 6.01 2.34
C THR A 156 1.05 5.28 1.26
N LEU A 157 1.74 4.21 1.63
CA LEU A 157 2.53 3.39 0.71
C LEU A 157 1.63 2.63 -0.27
N GLU A 158 0.54 2.02 0.21
CA GLU A 158 -0.43 1.31 -0.63
C GLU A 158 -1.03 2.24 -1.67
N SER A 159 -1.53 3.39 -1.23
CA SER A 159 -2.10 4.42 -2.13
C SER A 159 -1.10 4.86 -3.22
N LYS A 160 0.20 4.89 -2.90
CA LYS A 160 1.23 5.21 -3.89
C LYS A 160 1.50 4.09 -4.86
N ILE A 161 1.55 2.83 -4.40
CA ILE A 161 1.74 1.67 -5.28
C ILE A 161 0.59 1.57 -6.27
N GLU A 162 -0.64 1.78 -5.81
CA GLU A 162 -1.84 1.80 -6.66
C GLU A 162 -1.77 2.94 -7.69
N GLY A 163 -1.32 4.13 -7.29
CA GLY A 163 -1.23 5.32 -8.14
C GLY A 163 0.02 5.45 -9.02
N GLU A 164 1.03 4.59 -8.84
CA GLU A 164 2.30 4.69 -9.59
C GLU A 164 2.07 4.30 -11.06
N THR A 165 2.46 5.17 -12.00
CA THR A 165 2.39 4.90 -13.44
C THR A 165 3.77 4.98 -14.08
N GLY A 166 4.22 3.89 -14.71
CA GLY A 166 5.17 3.78 -15.84
C GLY A 166 6.61 4.32 -15.70
N GLN A 167 6.84 5.48 -15.10
CA GLN A 167 8.12 6.21 -15.15
C GLN A 167 8.58 6.82 -13.82
N GLN A 168 7.79 6.75 -12.74
CA GLN A 168 8.26 7.21 -11.44
C GLN A 168 9.22 6.17 -10.82
N ARG A 169 10.38 6.65 -10.38
CA ARG A 169 11.43 5.82 -9.78
C ARG A 169 10.95 5.33 -8.41
N GLY A 170 10.95 4.00 -8.22
CA GLY A 170 10.55 3.30 -6.99
C GLY A 170 11.40 3.56 -5.73
N THR A 171 12.06 4.72 -5.61
CA THR A 171 12.73 5.16 -4.37
C THR A 171 11.72 5.67 -3.34
N ALA A 172 10.59 6.24 -3.78
CA ALA A 172 9.57 6.77 -2.87
C ALA A 172 8.85 5.68 -2.08
N THR A 173 8.49 4.57 -2.72
CA THR A 173 7.84 3.42 -2.10
C THR A 173 8.79 2.68 -1.15
N GLN A 174 10.06 2.47 -1.55
CA GLN A 174 11.07 1.87 -0.66
C GLN A 174 11.31 2.70 0.61
N ASN A 175 11.38 4.04 0.48
CA ASN A 175 11.55 4.92 1.64
C ASN A 175 10.38 4.84 2.62
N LEU A 176 9.15 4.70 2.13
CA LEU A 176 7.97 4.54 2.99
C LEU A 176 7.97 3.19 3.70
N ARG A 177 8.32 2.09 3.02
CA ARG A 177 8.48 0.77 3.65
C ARG A 177 9.51 0.80 4.79
N LEU A 178 10.67 1.39 4.53
CA LEU A 178 11.72 1.58 5.55
C LEU A 178 11.23 2.43 6.72
N ARG A 179 10.44 3.48 6.46
CA ARG A 179 9.87 4.33 7.51
C ARG A 179 8.87 3.56 8.38
N ALA A 180 7.98 2.75 7.80
CA ALA A 180 7.05 1.92 8.58
C ALA A 180 7.81 0.95 9.50
N ARG A 181 8.85 0.29 8.97
CA ARG A 181 9.73 -0.58 9.77
C ARG A 181 10.49 0.16 10.86
N SER A 182 10.94 1.38 10.58
CA SER A 182 11.57 2.24 11.58
C SER A 182 10.62 2.53 12.73
N GLN A 183 9.35 2.85 12.47
CA GLN A 183 8.36 3.10 13.54
C GLN A 183 8.13 1.86 14.41
N LEU A 184 8.05 0.66 13.80
CA LEU A 184 7.93 -0.59 14.56
C LEU A 184 9.21 -0.91 15.35
N SER A 185 10.40 -0.58 14.80
CA SER A 185 11.66 -0.69 15.53
C SER A 185 11.73 0.29 16.71
N ASP A 186 11.22 1.51 16.54
CA ASP A 186 11.13 2.50 17.62
C ASP A 186 10.20 2.00 18.74
N ALA A 187 9.08 1.37 18.36
CA ALA A 187 8.17 0.72 19.32
C ALA A 187 8.89 -0.39 20.11
N ARG A 188 9.62 -1.29 19.43
CA ARG A 188 10.41 -2.34 20.10
C ARG A 188 11.47 -1.76 21.03
N HIS A 189 12.12 -0.67 20.60
CA HIS A 189 13.11 -0.02 21.45
C HIS A 189 12.50 0.55 22.73
N GLN A 190 11.30 1.13 22.65
CA GLN A 190 10.56 1.61 23.81
C GLN A 190 10.22 0.46 24.78
N VAL A 191 9.77 -0.69 24.26
CA VAL A 191 9.54 -1.88 25.07
C VAL A 191 10.82 -2.38 25.72
N SER A 192 11.92 -2.51 24.97
CA SER A 192 13.20 -2.98 25.52
C SER A 192 13.77 -2.06 26.62
N SER A 193 13.43 -0.77 26.59
CA SER A 193 13.87 0.18 27.62
C SER A 193 13.16 0.01 28.97
N LEU A 194 12.05 -0.73 29.00
CA LEU A 194 11.32 -1.10 30.21
C LEU A 194 12.16 -2.02 31.08
N THR A 195 12.70 -3.07 30.48
CA THR A 195 13.45 -4.12 31.17
C THR A 195 14.73 -3.59 31.85
N ASP A 196 15.23 -2.42 31.43
CA ASP A 196 16.41 -1.77 32.01
C ASP A 196 16.10 -0.81 33.17
N THR A 197 14.85 -0.35 33.35
CA THR A 197 14.56 0.86 34.15
C THR A 197 13.28 0.82 35.00
N HIS A 198 12.43 -0.18 34.84
CA HIS A 198 11.03 -0.07 35.26
C HIS A 198 10.78 -0.57 36.72
N PRO A 199 9.81 0.02 37.46
CA PRO A 199 9.61 -0.24 38.90
C PRO A 199 8.80 -1.51 39.25
N LEU A 200 8.54 -2.41 38.29
CA LEU A 200 7.69 -3.59 38.51
C LEU A 200 8.41 -4.79 39.16
N GLY A 201 9.74 -4.78 39.17
CA GLY A 201 10.52 -5.95 39.57
C GLY A 201 10.62 -6.95 38.42
N ASP A 202 11.70 -7.74 38.42
CA ASP A 202 12.17 -8.53 37.26
C ASP A 202 11.07 -9.36 36.56
N GLU A 203 10.11 -9.95 37.28
CA GLU A 203 9.09 -10.84 36.69
C GLU A 203 7.86 -10.12 36.08
N GLY A 204 7.50 -8.93 36.58
CA GLY A 204 6.34 -8.16 36.08
C GLY A 204 6.66 -7.36 34.81
N ASP A 205 7.91 -6.88 34.71
CA ASP A 205 8.42 -6.20 33.51
C ASP A 205 8.50 -7.14 32.30
N ASP A 206 8.84 -8.42 32.52
CA ASP A 206 8.94 -9.42 31.46
C ASP A 206 7.56 -9.71 30.81
N VAL A 207 6.49 -9.84 31.60
CA VAL A 207 5.15 -10.16 31.07
C VAL A 207 4.56 -9.00 30.27
N LEU A 208 4.70 -7.76 30.76
CA LEU A 208 4.27 -6.57 30.03
C LEU A 208 5.06 -6.40 28.73
N ALA A 209 6.38 -6.62 28.78
CA ALA A 209 7.22 -6.55 27.59
C ALA A 209 6.81 -7.60 26.55
N GLU A 210 6.60 -8.86 26.94
CA GLU A 210 6.13 -9.93 26.06
C GLU A 210 4.82 -9.58 25.34
N LYS A 211 3.85 -9.03 26.07
CA LYS A 211 2.55 -8.61 25.51
C LYS A 211 2.68 -7.48 24.49
N LEU A 212 3.45 -6.45 24.83
CA LEU A 212 3.70 -5.33 23.92
C LEU A 212 4.51 -5.77 22.70
N GLU A 213 5.48 -6.67 22.86
CA GLU A 213 6.23 -7.29 21.77
C GLU A 213 5.30 -8.09 20.85
N GLU A 214 4.42 -8.93 21.39
CA GLU A 214 3.43 -9.68 20.60
C GLU A 214 2.53 -8.73 19.80
N ARG A 215 2.07 -7.63 20.42
CA ARG A 215 1.29 -6.59 19.74
C ARG A 215 2.07 -5.94 18.59
N ILE A 216 3.34 -5.59 18.80
CA ILE A 216 4.20 -5.01 17.77
C ILE A 216 4.44 -6.00 16.63
N GLU A 217 4.74 -7.26 16.95
CA GLU A 217 4.96 -8.31 15.95
C GLU A 217 3.71 -8.61 15.13
N SER A 218 2.53 -8.64 15.76
CA SER A 218 1.25 -8.81 15.09
C SER A 218 1.03 -7.71 14.03
N VAL A 219 1.31 -6.46 14.40
CA VAL A 219 1.25 -5.32 13.47
C VAL A 219 2.33 -5.40 12.39
N ALA A 220 3.55 -5.82 12.74
CA ALA A 220 4.62 -6.01 11.75
C ALA A 220 4.22 -7.02 10.67
N ARG A 221 3.67 -8.17 11.09
CA ARG A 221 3.13 -9.20 10.18
C ARG A 221 1.93 -8.69 9.37
N GLU A 222 1.07 -7.86 9.96
CA GLU A 222 -0.02 -7.18 9.23
C GLU A 222 0.53 -6.27 8.12
N CYS A 223 1.47 -5.39 8.44
CA CYS A 223 2.10 -4.47 7.51
C CYS A 223 2.81 -5.20 6.36
N ASP A 224 3.54 -6.27 6.67
CA ASP A 224 4.22 -7.10 5.67
C ASP A 224 3.22 -7.82 4.73
N ARG A 225 2.14 -8.40 5.28
CA ARG A 225 1.07 -9.01 4.47
C ARG A 225 0.44 -8.00 3.51
N ARG A 226 0.09 -6.83 4.03
CA ARG A 226 -0.49 -5.72 3.29
C ARG A 226 0.42 -5.22 2.15
N TYR A 227 1.71 -5.06 2.43
CA TYR A 227 2.72 -4.70 1.44
C TYR A 227 2.80 -5.71 0.27
N VAL A 228 2.78 -7.01 0.57
CA VAL A 228 2.79 -8.04 -0.47
C VAL A 228 1.46 -8.06 -1.24
N ALA A 229 0.33 -7.94 -0.56
CA ALA A 229 -0.99 -7.94 -1.18
C ALA A 229 -1.14 -6.83 -2.23
N VAL A 230 -0.77 -5.58 -1.90
CA VAL A 230 -0.92 -4.46 -2.84
C VAL A 230 -0.05 -4.61 -4.09
N TRP A 231 1.16 -5.18 -3.97
CA TRP A 231 1.99 -5.46 -5.13
C TRP A 231 1.46 -6.61 -5.98
N LEU A 232 0.83 -7.62 -5.37
CA LEU A 232 0.15 -8.70 -6.11
C LEU A 232 -1.00 -8.13 -6.94
N ASP A 233 -1.89 -7.38 -6.29
CA ASP A 233 -3.05 -6.79 -6.93
C ASP A 233 -2.63 -5.84 -8.07
N ARG A 234 -1.55 -5.08 -7.86
CA ARG A 234 -0.95 -4.22 -8.89
C ARG A 234 -0.43 -5.02 -10.07
N GLY A 235 0.37 -6.06 -9.82
CA GLY A 235 0.93 -6.92 -10.87
C GLY A 235 -0.14 -7.62 -11.69
N GLU A 236 -1.15 -8.18 -11.02
CA GLU A 236 -2.29 -8.85 -11.64
C GLU A 236 -3.13 -7.90 -12.48
N THR A 237 -3.45 -6.72 -11.97
CA THR A 237 -4.21 -5.70 -12.71
C THR A 237 -3.45 -5.24 -13.97
N ASP A 238 -2.14 -5.03 -13.86
CA ASP A 238 -1.35 -4.54 -15.00
C ASP A 238 -1.09 -5.62 -16.04
N ILE A 239 -0.97 -6.89 -15.65
CA ILE A 239 -0.84 -7.97 -16.63
C ILE A 239 -2.16 -8.21 -17.38
N GLU A 240 -3.32 -8.06 -16.71
CA GLU A 240 -4.64 -8.09 -17.38
C GLU A 240 -4.79 -6.95 -18.39
N ARG A 241 -4.40 -5.72 -18.00
CA ARG A 241 -4.37 -4.58 -18.93
C ARG A 241 -3.44 -4.81 -20.12
N ALA A 242 -2.31 -5.46 -19.90
CA ALA A 242 -1.39 -5.81 -20.98
C ALA A 242 -2.04 -6.83 -21.93
N GLU A 243 -2.68 -7.88 -21.42
CA GLU A 243 -3.40 -8.87 -22.24
C GLU A 243 -4.48 -8.22 -23.11
N ASP A 244 -5.31 -7.35 -22.52
CA ASP A 244 -6.36 -6.63 -23.23
C ASP A 244 -5.79 -5.72 -24.32
N ALA A 245 -4.74 -4.95 -24.00
CA ALA A 245 -4.08 -4.07 -24.96
C ALA A 245 -3.41 -4.84 -26.11
N LEU A 246 -2.79 -5.98 -25.82
CA LEU A 246 -2.19 -6.84 -26.86
C LEU A 246 -3.26 -7.42 -27.80
N ALA A 247 -4.41 -7.83 -27.25
CA ALA A 247 -5.55 -8.30 -28.04
C ALA A 247 -6.18 -7.19 -28.92
N GLY A 248 -6.12 -5.94 -28.46
CA GLY A 248 -6.54 -4.75 -29.21
C GLY A 248 -5.50 -4.20 -30.20
N GLU A 249 -4.31 -4.82 -30.30
CA GLU A 249 -3.16 -4.32 -31.09
C GLU A 249 -2.67 -2.92 -30.64
N GLU A 250 -2.87 -2.58 -29.36
CA GLU A 250 -2.48 -1.32 -28.73
C GLU A 250 -1.08 -1.45 -28.08
N PHE A 251 -0.03 -1.30 -28.87
CA PHE A 251 1.34 -1.62 -28.43
C PHE A 251 1.90 -0.73 -27.30
N GLU A 252 1.60 0.57 -27.32
CA GLU A 252 2.06 1.49 -26.26
C GLU A 252 1.41 1.17 -24.91
N PRO A 253 0.06 1.07 -24.80
CA PRO A 253 -0.60 0.60 -23.59
C PRO A 253 -0.11 -0.79 -23.14
N PHE A 254 0.08 -1.72 -24.07
CA PHE A 254 0.63 -3.05 -23.78
C PHE A 254 2.00 -2.96 -23.11
N CYS A 255 2.98 -2.31 -23.74
CA CYS A 255 4.34 -2.22 -23.22
C CYS A 255 4.38 -1.47 -21.88
N GLY A 256 3.59 -0.41 -21.72
CA GLY A 256 3.49 0.33 -20.45
C GLY A 256 2.96 -0.51 -19.30
N ALA A 257 1.86 -1.25 -19.53
CA ALA A 257 1.27 -2.12 -18.52
C ALA A 257 2.17 -3.33 -18.22
N TYR A 258 2.67 -4.02 -19.26
CA TYR A 258 3.55 -5.17 -19.12
C TYR A 258 4.81 -4.86 -18.32
N THR A 259 5.51 -3.77 -18.65
CA THR A 259 6.74 -3.40 -17.92
C THR A 259 6.47 -3.04 -16.46
N THR A 260 5.26 -2.55 -16.14
CA THR A 260 4.85 -2.30 -14.76
C THR A 260 4.56 -3.60 -14.02
N ALA A 261 3.88 -4.57 -14.66
CA ALA A 261 3.65 -5.90 -14.11
C ALA A 261 4.97 -6.64 -13.83
N VAL A 262 5.94 -6.59 -14.73
CA VAL A 262 7.27 -7.18 -14.52
C VAL A 262 7.96 -6.56 -13.30
N ARG A 263 7.92 -5.23 -13.17
CA ARG A 263 8.51 -4.54 -12.00
C ARG A 263 7.82 -4.94 -10.72
N ALA A 264 6.49 -5.06 -10.71
CA ALA A 264 5.73 -5.54 -9.56
C ALA A 264 6.16 -6.96 -9.18
N LEU A 265 6.31 -7.86 -10.16
CA LEU A 265 6.82 -9.21 -9.94
C LEU A 265 8.25 -9.23 -9.36
N SER A 266 9.16 -8.41 -9.89
CA SER A 266 10.51 -8.26 -9.32
C SER A 266 10.45 -7.77 -7.87
N ARG A 267 9.59 -6.79 -7.56
CA ARG A 267 9.38 -6.30 -6.19
C ARG A 267 8.83 -7.38 -5.28
N LEU A 268 7.89 -8.19 -5.74
CA LEU A 268 7.33 -9.30 -4.97
C LEU A 268 8.38 -10.36 -4.66
N ARG A 269 9.21 -10.72 -5.64
CA ARG A 269 10.33 -11.67 -5.45
C ARG A 269 11.34 -11.15 -4.43
N GLU A 270 11.69 -9.86 -4.48
CA GLU A 270 12.54 -9.21 -3.47
C GLU A 270 11.85 -9.15 -2.09
N ALA A 271 10.54 -8.95 -2.06
CA ALA A 271 9.77 -8.74 -0.84
C ALA A 271 9.63 -10.00 -0.01
N ILE A 272 9.29 -11.14 -0.64
CA ILE A 272 8.98 -12.39 0.08
C ILE A 272 10.15 -12.82 0.97
N ASP A 273 11.38 -12.67 0.50
CA ASP A 273 12.58 -13.07 1.26
C ASP A 273 12.83 -12.19 2.49
N ASP A 274 12.21 -11.01 2.55
CA ASP A 274 12.47 -9.96 3.52
C ASP A 274 11.24 -9.67 4.41
N VAL A 275 10.13 -10.40 4.26
CA VAL A 275 8.92 -10.26 5.08
C VAL A 275 8.73 -11.43 6.03
N GLU A 276 8.13 -11.16 7.20
CA GLU A 276 7.83 -12.19 8.20
C GLU A 276 6.50 -12.90 7.93
N ALA A 277 5.60 -12.28 7.16
CA ALA A 277 4.29 -12.83 6.83
C ALA A 277 3.82 -12.39 5.45
N THR A 278 3.19 -13.31 4.71
CA THR A 278 2.58 -13.07 3.41
C THR A 278 1.07 -13.35 3.45
N PRO A 279 0.27 -12.76 2.54
CA PRO A 279 -1.11 -13.19 2.32
C PRO A 279 -1.17 -14.68 2.01
N ASP A 280 -2.32 -15.31 2.27
CA ASP A 280 -2.43 -16.77 2.27
C ASP A 280 -1.92 -17.41 0.98
N ASN A 281 -2.50 -17.21 -0.17
CA ASN A 281 -2.08 -17.85 -1.43
C ASN A 281 -0.96 -17.08 -2.17
N ALA A 282 -0.12 -16.30 -1.49
CA ALA A 282 0.84 -15.41 -2.16
C ALA A 282 1.79 -16.14 -3.13
N GLY A 283 2.32 -17.31 -2.74
CA GLY A 283 3.21 -18.10 -3.60
C GLY A 283 2.55 -18.51 -4.92
N GLU A 284 1.34 -19.10 -4.85
CA GLU A 284 0.59 -19.52 -6.04
C GLU A 284 0.25 -18.35 -6.96
N ARG A 285 -0.12 -17.19 -6.39
CA ARG A 285 -0.42 -15.97 -7.14
C ARG A 285 0.83 -15.44 -7.85
N ILE A 286 1.99 -15.50 -7.20
CA ILE A 286 3.26 -15.04 -7.77
C ILE A 286 3.74 -15.93 -8.90
N ASP A 287 3.61 -17.24 -8.73
CA ASP A 287 3.91 -18.20 -9.79
C ASP A 287 2.97 -17.98 -10.99
N SER A 288 1.67 -17.81 -10.75
CA SER A 288 0.72 -17.50 -11.82
C SER A 288 1.01 -16.18 -12.52
N LEU A 289 1.42 -15.14 -11.79
CA LEU A 289 1.80 -13.86 -12.37
C LEU A 289 3.08 -14.01 -13.20
N ALA A 290 4.07 -14.76 -12.71
CA ALA A 290 5.30 -15.04 -13.41
C ALA A 290 5.06 -15.76 -14.75
N ASP A 291 4.24 -16.81 -14.74
CA ASP A 291 3.89 -17.57 -15.94
C ASP A 291 3.20 -16.69 -17.01
N ARG A 292 2.32 -15.77 -16.59
CA ARG A 292 1.64 -14.84 -17.50
C ARG A 292 2.61 -13.82 -18.09
N VAL A 293 3.52 -13.30 -17.27
CA VAL A 293 4.57 -12.38 -17.70
C VAL A 293 5.48 -13.04 -18.75
N GLU A 294 6.00 -14.25 -18.47
CA GLU A 294 6.84 -15.01 -19.41
C GLU A 294 6.08 -15.45 -20.67
N GLY A 295 4.78 -15.76 -20.56
CA GLY A 295 3.98 -16.07 -21.75
C GLY A 295 3.83 -14.88 -22.71
N LEU A 296 3.70 -13.66 -22.15
CA LEU A 296 3.44 -12.46 -22.93
C LEU A 296 4.68 -11.86 -23.59
N ASP A 297 5.85 -11.89 -22.93
CA ASP A 297 7.06 -11.42 -23.62
C ASP A 297 7.47 -12.33 -24.77
N GLU A 298 7.44 -13.66 -24.59
CA GLU A 298 7.72 -14.60 -25.67
C GLU A 298 6.79 -14.38 -26.87
N GLN A 299 5.49 -14.22 -26.61
CA GLN A 299 4.50 -13.94 -27.65
C GLN A 299 4.82 -12.62 -28.37
N TYR A 300 5.08 -11.55 -27.61
CA TYR A 300 5.31 -10.22 -28.16
C TYR A 300 6.62 -10.16 -28.97
N VAL A 301 7.70 -10.72 -28.44
CA VAL A 301 9.00 -10.78 -29.13
C VAL A 301 8.88 -11.61 -30.40
N SER A 302 8.27 -12.80 -30.34
CA SER A 302 8.08 -13.65 -31.52
C SER A 302 7.28 -12.95 -32.61
N ALA A 303 6.16 -12.31 -32.24
CA ALA A 303 5.33 -11.57 -33.19
C ALA A 303 6.05 -10.36 -33.79
N THR A 304 6.82 -9.64 -32.98
CA THR A 304 7.60 -8.47 -33.42
C THR A 304 8.71 -8.87 -34.39
N THR A 305 9.48 -9.92 -34.06
CA THR A 305 10.53 -10.47 -34.93
C THR A 305 9.94 -10.95 -36.25
N LYS A 306 8.84 -11.70 -36.22
CA LYS A 306 8.17 -12.15 -37.45
C LYS A 306 7.69 -10.98 -38.31
N THR A 307 7.14 -9.94 -37.70
CA THR A 307 6.67 -8.73 -38.41
C THR A 307 7.84 -8.03 -39.09
N PHE A 308 8.97 -7.91 -38.39
CA PHE A 308 10.21 -7.34 -38.92
C PHE A 308 10.78 -8.17 -40.08
N GLU A 309 10.82 -9.50 -39.97
CA GLU A 309 11.27 -10.39 -41.05
C GLU A 309 10.40 -10.23 -42.31
N VAL A 310 9.08 -10.24 -42.13
CA VAL A 310 8.14 -10.03 -43.25
C VAL A 310 8.30 -8.64 -43.88
N ALA A 311 8.55 -7.60 -43.08
CA ALA A 311 8.80 -6.25 -43.58
C ALA A 311 10.06 -6.21 -44.46
N ARG A 312 11.12 -6.90 -44.05
CA ARG A 312 12.39 -6.96 -44.76
C ARG A 312 12.32 -7.74 -46.09
N GLU A 313 11.49 -8.77 -46.15
CA GLU A 313 11.35 -9.64 -47.33
C GLU A 313 10.22 -9.21 -48.28
N ALA A 314 9.49 -8.14 -47.96
CA ALA A 314 8.34 -7.70 -48.74
C ALA A 314 8.75 -7.06 -50.09
N ASP A 315 8.44 -7.75 -51.19
CA ASP A 315 8.63 -7.21 -52.56
C ASP A 315 7.53 -6.22 -52.99
N ARG A 316 6.37 -6.24 -52.32
CA ARG A 316 5.26 -5.33 -52.62
C ARG A 316 5.28 -4.13 -51.68
N SER A 317 5.21 -2.92 -52.23
CA SER A 317 5.24 -1.66 -51.48
C SER A 317 4.12 -1.54 -50.43
N ASP A 318 2.90 -2.00 -50.73
CA ASP A 318 1.77 -1.97 -49.82
C ASP A 318 1.97 -2.84 -48.58
N VAL A 319 2.55 -4.03 -48.79
CA VAL A 319 2.93 -4.97 -47.72
C VAL A 319 4.11 -4.42 -46.93
N ALA A 320 5.15 -3.92 -47.62
CA ALA A 320 6.34 -3.35 -46.98
C ALA A 320 5.97 -2.18 -46.07
N ALA A 321 5.22 -1.19 -46.58
CA ALA A 321 4.76 -0.03 -45.84
C ALA A 321 4.00 -0.41 -44.57
N THR A 322 3.06 -1.35 -44.69
CA THR A 322 2.25 -1.80 -43.54
C THR A 322 3.09 -2.51 -42.49
N ARG A 323 4.00 -3.40 -42.91
CA ARG A 323 4.80 -4.24 -41.99
C ARG A 323 5.93 -3.49 -41.33
N TRP A 324 6.58 -2.57 -42.05
CA TRP A 324 7.57 -1.68 -41.45
C TRP A 324 6.95 -0.76 -40.41
N LEU A 325 5.79 -0.16 -40.71
CA LEU A 325 5.07 0.69 -39.76
C LEU A 325 4.65 -0.08 -38.49
N GLU A 326 4.14 -1.30 -38.65
CA GLU A 326 3.78 -2.15 -37.51
C GLU A 326 5.02 -2.51 -36.66
N ALA A 327 6.12 -2.92 -37.31
CA ALA A 327 7.37 -3.22 -36.61
C ALA A 327 7.92 -1.99 -35.86
N TYR A 328 7.90 -0.82 -36.49
CA TYR A 328 8.30 0.43 -35.87
C TYR A 328 7.46 0.74 -34.62
N ARG A 329 6.12 0.69 -34.72
CA ARG A 329 5.22 0.96 -33.59
C ARG A 329 5.48 0.02 -32.41
N ARG A 330 5.65 -1.28 -32.67
CA ARG A 330 5.97 -2.29 -31.65
C ARG A 330 7.30 -2.00 -30.93
N ILE A 331 8.34 -1.70 -31.70
CA ILE A 331 9.69 -1.50 -31.14
C ILE A 331 9.80 -0.14 -30.44
N ASN A 332 9.16 0.91 -30.98
CA ASN A 332 9.10 2.21 -30.34
C ASN A 332 8.39 2.12 -28.99
N ALA A 333 7.21 1.49 -28.93
CA ALA A 333 6.46 1.28 -27.70
C ALA A 333 7.29 0.55 -26.62
N ALA A 334 7.99 -0.52 -27.02
CA ALA A 334 8.88 -1.26 -26.11
C ALA A 334 10.06 -0.40 -25.63
N SER A 335 10.65 0.41 -26.52
CA SER A 335 11.73 1.34 -26.18
C SER A 335 11.29 2.41 -25.19
N GLU A 336 10.14 3.04 -25.42
CA GLU A 336 9.57 4.10 -24.57
C GLU A 336 9.17 3.58 -23.17
N ALA A 337 8.63 2.36 -23.11
CA ALA A 337 8.35 1.68 -21.85
C ALA A 337 9.62 1.24 -21.10
N GLY A 338 10.77 1.27 -21.77
CA GLY A 338 12.06 0.85 -21.22
C GLY A 338 12.21 -0.66 -21.11
N TRP A 339 11.54 -1.43 -21.98
CA TRP A 339 11.63 -2.90 -22.06
C TRP A 339 13.09 -3.38 -22.00
N ASN A 340 13.96 -2.82 -22.85
CA ASN A 340 15.37 -3.21 -22.93
C ASN A 340 16.22 -2.87 -21.69
N ARG A 341 15.65 -2.22 -20.68
CA ARG A 341 16.33 -1.87 -19.42
C ARG A 341 15.86 -2.73 -18.24
N ILE A 342 14.94 -3.64 -18.47
CA ILE A 342 14.39 -4.53 -17.44
C ILE A 342 15.15 -5.85 -17.50
N ASP A 343 15.70 -6.24 -16.35
CA ASP A 343 16.40 -7.51 -16.23
C ASP A 343 15.40 -8.68 -16.24
N GLY A 344 15.79 -9.78 -16.90
CA GLY A 344 15.05 -11.05 -16.83
C GLY A 344 13.84 -11.18 -17.76
N ILE A 345 13.62 -10.24 -18.69
CA ILE A 345 12.62 -10.39 -19.75
C ILE A 345 13.27 -10.77 -21.08
N ALA A 346 12.49 -11.38 -21.98
CA ALA A 346 12.95 -11.71 -23.31
C ALA A 346 13.44 -10.48 -24.06
N THR A 347 14.70 -10.54 -24.51
CA THR A 347 15.32 -9.46 -25.27
C THR A 347 14.64 -9.34 -26.63
N LEU A 348 14.21 -8.13 -26.97
CA LEU A 348 13.94 -7.77 -28.36
C LEU A 348 15.28 -7.67 -29.10
N ASP A 349 15.81 -8.81 -29.52
CA ASP A 349 17.07 -8.92 -30.28
C ASP A 349 16.84 -8.51 -31.75
N VAL A 350 16.25 -7.34 -31.93
CA VAL A 350 16.23 -6.69 -33.24
C VAL A 350 17.61 -6.05 -33.35
N ALA A 351 18.51 -6.70 -34.08
CA ALA A 351 19.92 -6.32 -34.26
C ALA A 351 20.13 -4.96 -34.99
N VAL A 352 19.18 -4.04 -34.88
CA VAL A 352 19.03 -2.81 -35.64
C VAL A 352 18.56 -1.70 -34.70
N ASP A 353 19.28 -0.59 -34.69
CA ASP A 353 18.93 0.61 -33.92
C ASP A 353 17.56 1.16 -34.38
N LEU A 354 16.74 1.67 -33.45
CA LEU A 354 15.40 2.22 -33.73
C LEU A 354 15.42 3.28 -34.85
N SER A 355 16.50 4.05 -34.97
CA SER A 355 16.69 5.03 -36.06
C SER A 355 16.74 4.38 -37.45
N SER A 356 17.34 3.19 -37.57
CA SER A 356 17.40 2.46 -38.83
C SER A 356 16.05 1.84 -39.18
N ILE A 357 15.26 1.42 -38.18
CA ILE A 357 13.90 0.93 -38.40
C ILE A 357 12.98 2.08 -38.82
N ALA A 358 13.13 3.24 -38.18
CA ALA A 358 12.42 4.45 -38.58
C ALA A 358 12.74 4.82 -40.04
N ALA A 359 14.03 4.85 -40.42
CA ALA A 359 14.43 5.16 -41.79
C ALA A 359 13.83 4.20 -42.83
N SER A 360 13.90 2.88 -42.60
CA SER A 360 13.27 1.89 -43.50
C SER A 360 11.75 2.00 -43.54
N THR A 361 11.12 2.41 -42.43
CA THR A 361 9.68 2.66 -42.38
C THR A 361 9.28 3.86 -43.23
N LEU A 362 10.01 4.96 -43.13
CA LEU A 362 9.78 6.14 -43.94
C LEU A 362 9.96 5.85 -45.43
N GLU A 363 11.06 5.18 -45.81
CA GLU A 363 11.32 4.79 -47.21
C GLU A 363 10.19 3.92 -47.78
N ALA A 364 9.68 2.95 -46.99
CA ALA A 364 8.60 2.09 -47.42
C ALA A 364 7.26 2.85 -47.55
N LEU A 365 6.96 3.77 -46.62
CA LEU A 365 5.76 4.61 -46.66
C LEU A 365 5.78 5.57 -47.85
N GLU A 366 6.91 6.23 -48.09
CA GLU A 366 7.14 7.13 -49.23
C GLU A 366 6.98 6.37 -50.56
N THR A 367 7.68 5.24 -50.71
CA THR A 367 7.59 4.41 -51.93
C THR A 367 6.16 3.98 -52.23
N HIS A 368 5.39 3.63 -51.19
CA HIS A 368 4.00 3.25 -51.36
C HIS A 368 3.10 4.45 -51.69
N ALA A 369 3.33 5.61 -51.05
CA ALA A 369 2.62 6.84 -51.37
C ALA A 369 2.84 7.27 -52.84
N GLU A 370 4.09 7.24 -53.32
CA GLU A 370 4.43 7.54 -54.72
C GLU A 370 3.76 6.58 -55.71
N GLN A 371 3.69 5.29 -55.37
CA GLN A 371 3.02 4.30 -56.22
C GLN A 371 1.49 4.52 -56.26
N LEU A 372 0.88 4.88 -55.13
CA LEU A 372 -0.54 5.22 -55.05
C LEU A 372 -0.82 6.50 -55.87
N GLU A 373 0.00 7.53 -55.73
CA GLU A 373 -0.09 8.76 -56.52
C GLU A 373 0.04 8.47 -58.03
N THR A 374 1.04 7.71 -58.44
CA THR A 374 1.23 7.28 -59.85
C THR A 374 0.03 6.50 -60.37
N THR A 375 -0.54 5.62 -59.54
CA THR A 375 -1.74 4.83 -59.91
C THR A 375 -2.96 5.75 -60.04
N GLY A 376 -3.10 6.74 -59.16
CA GLY A 376 -4.13 7.76 -59.24
C GLY A 376 -4.02 8.58 -60.52
N GLU A 377 -2.82 9.06 -60.88
CA GLU A 377 -2.57 9.81 -62.12
C GLU A 377 -2.93 9.02 -63.38
N GLN A 378 -2.66 7.71 -63.39
CA GLN A 378 -3.02 6.85 -64.52
C GLN A 378 -4.53 6.65 -64.68
N ARG A 379 -5.30 6.86 -63.61
CA ARG A 379 -6.75 6.70 -63.58
C ARG A 379 -7.52 8.02 -63.62
N GLU A 380 -6.85 9.16 -63.46
CA GLU A 380 -7.48 10.48 -63.34
C GLU A 380 -8.46 10.74 -64.51
N ASP A 381 -8.06 10.42 -65.74
CA ASP A 381 -8.87 10.60 -66.95
C ASP A 381 -9.93 9.49 -67.18
N GLU A 382 -9.79 8.33 -66.55
CA GLU A 382 -10.61 7.13 -66.79
C GLU A 382 -11.67 6.90 -65.72
N ASP A 383 -11.30 7.09 -64.45
CA ASP A 383 -12.10 6.89 -63.25
C ASP A 383 -11.61 7.83 -62.15
N ALA A 384 -12.17 9.04 -62.12
CA ALA A 384 -11.78 10.08 -61.17
C ALA A 384 -12.10 9.70 -59.71
N GLU A 385 -13.06 8.80 -59.46
CA GLU A 385 -13.39 8.34 -58.10
C GLU A 385 -12.31 7.39 -57.58
N ASP A 386 -11.89 6.41 -58.38
CA ASP A 386 -10.79 5.51 -58.02
C ASP A 386 -9.46 6.26 -57.93
N ALA A 387 -9.19 7.21 -58.84
CA ALA A 387 -8.02 8.08 -58.76
C ALA A 387 -7.95 8.84 -57.42
N ARG A 388 -9.08 9.40 -56.98
CA ARG A 388 -9.21 10.07 -55.69
C ARG A 388 -8.96 9.12 -54.52
N GLU A 389 -9.50 7.91 -54.54
CA GLU A 389 -9.25 6.92 -53.48
C GLU A 389 -7.75 6.59 -53.37
N GLN A 390 -7.04 6.48 -54.49
CA GLN A 390 -5.58 6.28 -54.45
C GLN A 390 -4.85 7.47 -53.83
N TYR A 391 -5.22 8.70 -54.18
CA TYR A 391 -4.62 9.91 -53.60
C TYR A 391 -4.90 10.03 -52.10
N GLU A 392 -6.12 9.75 -51.64
CA GLU A 392 -6.47 9.78 -50.21
C GLU A 392 -5.63 8.76 -49.43
N ARG A 393 -5.45 7.55 -49.97
CA ARG A 393 -4.56 6.54 -49.38
C ARG A 393 -3.09 6.97 -49.37
N ALA A 394 -2.63 7.68 -50.41
CA ALA A 394 -1.26 8.21 -50.45
C ALA A 394 -1.04 9.24 -49.34
N VAL A 395 -2.02 10.15 -49.13
CA VAL A 395 -1.99 11.12 -48.03
C VAL A 395 -1.93 10.43 -46.67
N ASP A 396 -2.71 9.36 -46.46
CA ASP A 396 -2.66 8.61 -45.19
C ASP A 396 -1.28 8.01 -44.93
N ARG A 397 -0.59 7.51 -45.98
CA ARG A 397 0.80 7.01 -45.85
C ARG A 397 1.81 8.12 -45.52
N LEU A 398 1.66 9.30 -46.12
CA LEU A 398 2.52 10.45 -45.80
C LEU A 398 2.27 10.97 -44.38
N ARG A 399 1.03 10.90 -43.87
CA ARG A 399 0.72 11.23 -42.46
C ARG A 399 1.33 10.22 -41.49
N ASP A 400 1.25 8.93 -41.81
CA ASP A 400 1.97 7.90 -41.05
C ASP A 400 3.48 8.20 -41.04
N ALA A 401 4.06 8.59 -42.18
CA ALA A 401 5.48 8.92 -42.31
C ALA A 401 5.85 10.17 -41.47
N GLN A 402 5.04 11.22 -41.54
CA GLN A 402 5.20 12.42 -40.72
C GLN A 402 5.24 12.07 -39.22
N SER A 403 4.29 11.25 -38.74
CA SER A 403 4.24 10.83 -37.33
C SER A 403 5.50 10.06 -36.89
N VAL A 404 6.03 9.19 -37.76
CA VAL A 404 7.30 8.48 -37.51
C VAL A 404 8.47 9.47 -37.47
N ALA A 405 8.54 10.42 -38.39
CA ALA A 405 9.61 11.42 -38.47
C ALA A 405 9.62 12.37 -37.26
N GLU A 406 8.46 12.82 -36.79
CA GLU A 406 8.33 13.66 -35.59
C GLU A 406 8.87 12.97 -34.33
N THR A 407 8.67 11.66 -34.24
CA THR A 407 9.17 10.84 -33.12
C THR A 407 10.66 10.52 -33.28
N ALA A 408 11.11 10.29 -34.52
CA ALA A 408 12.50 10.01 -34.85
C ALA A 408 13.32 11.31 -35.00
N SER A 409 13.89 11.78 -33.88
CA SER A 409 14.71 13.01 -33.72
C SER A 409 15.82 13.35 -34.75
N SER A 410 16.04 12.55 -35.79
CA SER A 410 17.05 12.75 -36.83
C SER A 410 16.48 13.10 -38.22
N ILE A 411 15.17 13.26 -38.39
CA ILE A 411 14.52 13.39 -39.71
C ILE A 411 13.60 14.62 -39.75
N ASP A 412 13.63 15.37 -40.85
CA ASP A 412 12.86 16.61 -41.03
C ASP A 412 11.41 16.29 -41.45
N ALA A 413 10.45 16.60 -40.58
CA ALA A 413 9.03 16.32 -40.82
C ALA A 413 8.35 17.35 -41.76
N ASP A 414 8.92 18.55 -41.91
CA ASP A 414 8.32 19.68 -42.64
C ASP A 414 8.21 19.41 -44.16
N ASP A 415 8.97 18.45 -44.68
CA ASP A 415 8.92 18.07 -46.09
C ASP A 415 7.70 17.19 -46.42
N TYR A 416 7.12 16.47 -45.46
CA TYR A 416 5.89 15.68 -45.68
C TYR A 416 4.64 16.56 -45.80
N GLU A 417 4.57 17.68 -45.06
CA GLU A 417 3.43 18.61 -45.16
C GLU A 417 3.28 19.15 -46.59
N LYS A 418 4.40 19.52 -47.23
CA LYS A 418 4.39 20.00 -48.63
C LYS A 418 3.93 18.92 -49.62
N GLN A 419 4.34 17.67 -49.40
CA GLN A 419 3.91 16.55 -50.25
C GLN A 419 2.42 16.25 -50.07
N ILE A 420 1.93 16.27 -48.83
CA ILE A 420 0.51 16.13 -48.51
C ILE A 420 -0.31 17.22 -49.20
N ASP A 421 0.13 18.48 -49.14
CA ASP A 421 -0.54 19.60 -49.81
C ASP A 421 -0.59 19.41 -51.34
N ALA A 422 0.51 18.97 -51.95
CA ALA A 422 0.56 18.70 -53.39
C ALA A 422 -0.44 17.59 -53.82
N ILE A 423 -0.57 16.52 -53.04
CA ILE A 423 -1.56 15.46 -53.33
C ILE A 423 -2.98 15.95 -53.04
N ASN A 424 -3.20 16.76 -52.01
CA ASN A 424 -4.51 17.37 -51.73
C ASN A 424 -4.99 18.26 -52.88
N GLU A 425 -4.09 19.01 -53.53
CA GLU A 425 -4.43 19.76 -54.74
C GLU A 425 -4.95 18.84 -55.86
N LYS A 426 -4.35 17.64 -56.03
CA LYS A 426 -4.84 16.64 -56.99
C LYS A 426 -6.20 16.06 -56.60
N ILE A 427 -6.39 15.73 -55.32
CA ILE A 427 -7.69 15.32 -54.77
C ILE A 427 -8.75 16.38 -55.07
N ASP A 428 -8.44 17.66 -54.90
CA ASP A 428 -9.38 18.72 -55.18
C ASP A 428 -9.73 18.80 -56.67
N ARG A 429 -8.75 18.71 -57.59
CA ARG A 429 -9.01 18.67 -59.05
C ARG A 429 -10.00 17.57 -59.45
N THR A 430 -9.82 16.35 -58.94
CA THR A 430 -10.74 15.22 -59.23
C THR A 430 -12.18 15.49 -58.78
N LYS A 431 -12.42 16.36 -57.78
CA LYS A 431 -13.77 16.76 -57.36
C LYS A 431 -14.43 17.76 -58.33
N TRP A 432 -13.65 18.59 -59.03
CA TRP A 432 -14.19 19.61 -59.95
C TRP A 432 -14.73 19.01 -61.25
N GLU A 433 -14.19 17.87 -61.70
CA GLU A 433 -14.67 17.18 -62.91
C GLU A 433 -16.07 16.57 -62.77
N TRP A 434 -16.59 16.47 -61.55
CA TRP A 434 -17.98 16.07 -61.26
C TRP A 434 -18.98 17.23 -61.18
N GLY A 435 -18.51 18.48 -61.19
CA GLY A 435 -19.35 19.68 -61.04
C GLY A 435 -19.72 20.39 -62.36
N GLY A 436 -19.28 19.84 -63.49
CA GLY A 436 -19.38 20.49 -64.81
C GLY A 436 -20.11 19.66 -65.85
N ASP A 437 -21.37 19.28 -65.58
CA ASP A 437 -22.34 18.87 -66.61
C ASP A 437 -23.70 19.56 -66.40
#